data_AF-A0A3C1T7U6-F1
#
_entry.id   AF-A0A3C1T7U6-F1
#
_cell.length_a   1.000
_cell.length_b   1.000
_cell.length_c   1.000
_cell.angle_alpha   90.00
_cell.angle_beta   90.00
_cell.angle_gamma   90.00
#
_symmetry.space_group_name_H-M   'P 1'
#
loop_
_entity.id
_entity.type
_entity.pdbx_description
1 polymer ?
#
loop_
_entity_poly.entity_id
_entity_poly.type
_entity_poly.pdbx_seq_one_letter_code
_entity_poly.pdbx_strand_id
1 'polypeptide(L)'
;MTTLITHIRQLVNVREQQELLRGRALAHLLVIDDAFILVEDGIIAEYGPMYELAVKVPQLPKVVLEAGGQFILPAWCDSHTHLVFASTREEEFIDKIRGMSYAEIAAKGGGILNSANKLNAASEDELFNSAWARLEEISKLGTGAVEIKSGYGLTVEGELKMLRV
;
A
#
# COMPACT_ATOMS: atom_id res chain seq x y z
N MET A 1 -22.05 8.80 1.43
CA MET A 1 -22.19 9.29 0.05
C MET A 1 -22.29 8.08 -0.87
N THR A 2 -23.24 8.08 -1.81
CA THR A 2 -23.42 6.99 -2.78
C THR A 2 -22.85 7.40 -4.14
N THR A 3 -22.01 6.55 -4.75
CA THR A 3 -21.37 6.76 -6.04
C THR A 3 -21.50 5.51 -6.89
N LEU A 4 -21.97 5.66 -8.12
CA LEU A 4 -21.99 4.60 -9.13
C LEU A 4 -20.90 4.88 -10.16
N ILE A 5 -20.08 3.88 -10.47
CA ILE A 5 -19.13 3.93 -11.58
C ILE A 5 -19.58 2.93 -12.64
N THR A 6 -19.75 3.37 -13.89
CA THR A 6 -20.25 2.58 -15.02
C THR A 6 -19.23 2.46 -16.14
N HIS A 7 -19.49 1.57 -17.10
CA HIS A 7 -18.66 1.38 -18.30
C HIS A 7 -17.17 1.13 -17.99
N ILE A 8 -16.94 0.34 -16.95
CA ILE A 8 -15.63 -0.16 -16.57
C ILE A 8 -15.27 -1.24 -17.58
N ARG A 9 -14.16 -1.08 -18.33
CA ARG A 9 -13.76 -2.08 -19.31
C ARG A 9 -13.57 -3.45 -18.66
N GLN A 10 -12.84 -3.48 -17.55
CA GLN A 10 -12.62 -4.68 -16.75
C GLN A 10 -12.60 -4.33 -15.28
N LEU A 11 -13.53 -4.92 -14.52
CA LEU A 11 -13.52 -4.91 -13.07
C LEU A 11 -12.78 -6.16 -12.59
N VAL A 12 -11.63 -5.96 -11.97
CA VAL A 12 -10.63 -7.01 -11.75
C VAL A 12 -10.68 -7.53 -10.30
N ASN A 13 -10.41 -8.83 -10.14
CA ASN A 13 -10.29 -9.54 -8.89
C ASN A 13 -11.53 -9.46 -7.98
N VAL A 14 -12.71 -9.51 -8.58
CA VAL A 14 -14.00 -9.64 -7.86
C VAL A 14 -14.13 -11.04 -7.27
N ARG A 15 -14.42 -11.14 -5.98
CA ARG A 15 -14.60 -12.42 -5.27
C ARG A 15 -15.74 -12.29 -4.28
N GLU A 16 -16.65 -13.25 -4.30
CA GLU A 16 -17.72 -13.36 -3.31
C GLU A 16 -17.23 -14.03 -2.01
N GLN A 17 -16.21 -14.88 -2.12
CA GLN A 17 -15.67 -15.65 -1.00
C GLN A 17 -14.25 -15.17 -0.67
N GLN A 18 -14.00 -14.99 0.63
CA GLN A 18 -12.67 -14.67 1.14
C GLN A 18 -11.87 -15.95 1.35
N GLU A 19 -11.04 -16.30 0.36
CA GLU A 19 -10.20 -17.48 0.41
C GLU A 19 -8.72 -17.14 0.22
N LEU A 20 -7.86 -17.86 0.94
CA LEU A 20 -6.41 -17.76 0.77
C LEU A 20 -5.98 -18.51 -0.50
N LEU A 21 -5.58 -17.76 -1.52
CA LEU A 21 -5.08 -18.33 -2.76
C LEU A 21 -3.64 -18.86 -2.58
N ARG A 22 -3.38 -20.07 -3.08
CA ARG A 22 -2.05 -20.72 -3.05
C ARG A 22 -1.79 -21.51 -4.32
N GLY A 23 -0.52 -21.66 -4.70
CA GLY A 23 -0.12 -22.49 -5.84
C GLY A 23 -0.83 -22.08 -7.13
N ARG A 24 -1.44 -23.04 -7.84
CA ARG A 24 -2.14 -22.80 -9.11
C ARG A 24 -3.34 -21.85 -8.99
N ALA A 25 -3.93 -21.70 -7.80
CA ALA A 25 -5.04 -20.78 -7.59
C ALA A 25 -4.62 -19.31 -7.79
N LEU A 26 -3.33 -18.97 -7.63
CA LEU A 26 -2.81 -17.62 -7.87
C LEU A 26 -2.87 -17.21 -9.35
N ALA A 27 -2.94 -18.17 -10.27
CA ALA A 27 -3.06 -17.89 -11.71
C ALA A 27 -4.50 -17.55 -12.13
N HIS A 28 -5.49 -17.74 -11.24
CA HIS A 28 -6.89 -17.50 -11.54
C HIS A 28 -7.31 -16.09 -11.10
N LEU A 29 -7.28 -15.17 -12.07
CA LEU A 29 -7.74 -13.79 -11.91
C LEU A 29 -9.17 -13.65 -12.45
N LEU A 30 -10.11 -13.38 -11.56
CA LEU A 30 -11.51 -13.13 -11.92
C LEU A 30 -11.66 -11.72 -12.49
N VAL A 31 -12.41 -11.59 -13.57
CA VAL A 31 -12.64 -10.31 -14.26
C VAL A 31 -14.08 -10.27 -14.75
N ILE A 32 -14.73 -9.11 -14.63
CA ILE A 32 -16.01 -8.81 -15.29
C ILE A 32 -15.74 -7.78 -16.39
N ASP A 33 -16.03 -8.13 -17.63
CA ASP A 33 -15.98 -7.20 -18.77
C ASP A 33 -17.23 -6.30 -18.79
N ASP A 34 -17.05 -5.05 -19.23
CA ASP A 34 -18.11 -4.02 -19.30
C ASP A 34 -18.96 -3.99 -18.02
N ALA A 35 -18.39 -3.47 -16.94
CA ALA A 35 -18.92 -3.59 -15.59
C ALA A 35 -19.36 -2.26 -14.97
N PHE A 36 -20.08 -2.37 -13.86
CA PHE A 36 -20.38 -1.28 -12.94
C PHE A 36 -19.98 -1.64 -11.51
N ILE A 37 -19.81 -0.61 -10.67
CA ILE A 37 -19.68 -0.75 -9.21
C ILE A 37 -20.42 0.38 -8.50
N LEU A 38 -21.23 0.02 -7.52
CA LEU A 38 -21.94 0.94 -6.62
C LEU A 38 -21.23 0.95 -5.28
N VAL A 39 -20.88 2.14 -4.81
CA VAL A 39 -20.24 2.38 -3.51
C VAL A 39 -21.17 3.23 -2.66
N GLU A 40 -21.51 2.73 -1.48
CA GLU A 40 -22.33 3.40 -0.47
C GLU A 40 -21.52 3.58 0.80
N ASP A 41 -21.34 4.83 1.23
CA ASP A 41 -20.65 5.18 2.49
C ASP A 41 -19.25 4.56 2.61
N GLY A 42 -18.54 4.49 1.48
CA GLY A 42 -17.17 3.94 1.39
C GLY A 42 -17.11 2.41 1.28
N ILE A 43 -18.25 1.73 1.21
CA ILE A 43 -18.35 0.28 1.07
C ILE A 43 -18.92 -0.07 -0.31
N ILE A 44 -18.39 -1.12 -0.93
CA ILE A 44 -18.94 -1.67 -2.17
C ILE A 44 -20.30 -2.31 -1.85
N ALA A 45 -21.38 -1.71 -2.33
CA ALA A 45 -22.75 -2.16 -2.10
C ALA A 45 -23.20 -3.19 -3.15
N GLU A 46 -22.79 -2.98 -4.41
CA GLU A 46 -23.17 -3.86 -5.53
C GLU A 46 -22.16 -3.71 -6.68
N TYR A 47 -22.00 -4.75 -7.48
CA TYR A 47 -21.21 -4.71 -8.70
C TYR A 47 -21.71 -5.78 -9.68
N GLY A 48 -21.36 -5.64 -10.95
CA GLY A 48 -21.74 -6.62 -11.95
C GLY A 48 -21.47 -6.14 -13.36
N PRO A 49 -21.82 -6.96 -14.36
CA PRO A 49 -21.79 -6.53 -15.74
C PRO A 49 -22.87 -5.46 -16.00
N MET A 50 -22.60 -4.54 -16.92
CA MET A 50 -23.47 -3.40 -17.25
C MET A 50 -24.88 -3.81 -17.65
N TYR A 51 -25.05 -4.98 -18.27
CA TYR A 51 -26.38 -5.48 -18.65
C TYR A 51 -27.27 -5.81 -17.45
N GLU A 52 -26.71 -5.98 -16.24
CA GLU A 52 -27.46 -6.20 -15.00
C GLU A 52 -27.74 -4.90 -14.23
N LEU A 53 -27.17 -3.77 -14.65
CA LEU A 53 -27.24 -2.51 -13.90
C LEU A 53 -28.68 -2.10 -13.60
N ALA A 54 -29.58 -2.15 -14.59
CA ALA A 54 -30.97 -1.73 -14.41
C ALA A 54 -31.76 -2.65 -13.44
N VAL A 55 -31.34 -3.91 -13.32
CA VAL A 55 -31.96 -4.90 -12.42
C VAL A 55 -31.44 -4.73 -10.99
N LYS A 56 -30.12 -4.59 -10.85
CA LYS A 56 -29.43 -4.50 -9.55
C LYS A 56 -29.50 -3.11 -8.91
N VAL A 57 -29.54 -2.05 -9.74
CA VAL A 57 -29.58 -0.64 -9.31
C VAL A 57 -30.73 0.07 -10.03
N PRO A 58 -31.99 -0.20 -9.63
CA PRO A 58 -33.17 0.34 -10.31
C PRO A 58 -33.32 1.86 -10.16
N GLN A 59 -32.64 2.46 -9.17
CA GLN A 59 -32.65 3.89 -8.90
C GLN A 59 -31.20 4.39 -8.91
N LEU A 60 -30.84 5.17 -9.93
CA LEU A 60 -29.49 5.70 -10.04
C LEU A 60 -29.20 6.72 -8.94
N PRO A 61 -28.01 6.70 -8.33
CA PRO A 61 -27.63 7.69 -7.33
C PRO A 61 -27.33 9.05 -7.96
N LYS A 62 -27.18 10.08 -7.12
CA LYS A 62 -26.85 11.44 -7.58
C LYS A 62 -25.49 11.54 -8.25
N VAL A 63 -24.52 10.71 -7.85
CA VAL A 63 -23.16 10.72 -8.39
C VAL A 63 -22.98 9.48 -9.25
N VAL A 64 -22.88 9.69 -10.56
CA VAL A 64 -22.58 8.66 -11.56
C VAL A 64 -21.33 9.08 -12.31
N LEU A 65 -20.34 8.19 -12.37
CA LEU A 65 -19.08 8.39 -13.05
C LEU A 65 -18.95 7.35 -14.16
N GLU A 66 -18.55 7.75 -15.36
CA GLU A 66 -18.19 6.78 -16.40
C GLU A 66 -16.68 6.54 -16.37
N ALA A 67 -16.28 5.27 -16.28
CA ALA A 67 -14.88 4.88 -16.32
C ALA A 67 -14.26 4.99 -17.72
N GLY A 68 -15.04 5.30 -18.76
CA GLY A 68 -14.52 5.53 -20.12
C GLY A 68 -13.74 4.35 -20.70
N GLY A 69 -14.08 3.11 -20.32
CA GLY A 69 -13.34 1.92 -20.75
C GLY A 69 -11.99 1.72 -20.05
N GLN A 70 -11.79 2.34 -18.89
CA GLN A 70 -10.66 2.06 -18.01
C GLN A 70 -10.87 0.79 -17.19
N PHE A 71 -9.79 0.30 -16.59
CA PHE A 71 -9.78 -0.84 -15.69
C PHE A 71 -9.96 -0.34 -14.26
N ILE A 72 -10.69 -1.09 -13.45
CA ILE A 72 -10.72 -0.89 -12.00
C ILE A 72 -10.15 -2.13 -11.33
N LEU A 73 -9.13 -1.89 -10.51
CA LEU A 73 -8.45 -2.91 -9.71
C LEU A 73 -8.63 -2.57 -8.23
N PRO A 74 -8.60 -3.56 -7.33
CA PRO A 74 -8.44 -3.30 -5.90
C PRO A 74 -7.14 -2.55 -5.66
N ALA A 75 -7.13 -1.69 -4.64
CA ALA A 75 -5.90 -1.05 -4.19
C ALA A 75 -4.90 -2.11 -3.68
N TRP A 76 -3.61 -1.81 -3.79
CA TRP A 76 -2.56 -2.70 -3.29
C TRP A 76 -2.58 -2.76 -1.76
N CYS A 77 -2.25 -3.94 -1.24
CA CYS A 77 -2.01 -4.18 0.17
C CYS A 77 -0.53 -4.54 0.35
N ASP A 78 0.27 -3.60 0.85
CA ASP A 78 1.67 -3.84 1.15
C ASP A 78 1.80 -4.37 2.59
N SER A 79 1.96 -5.69 2.70
CA SER A 79 2.00 -6.38 3.99
C SER A 79 3.33 -6.27 4.74
N HIS A 80 4.34 -5.59 4.19
CA HIS A 80 5.67 -5.58 4.77
C HIS A 80 6.47 -4.34 4.42
N THR A 81 6.43 -3.33 5.29
CA THR A 81 7.30 -2.15 5.15
C THR A 81 8.06 -1.84 6.43
N HIS A 82 9.20 -1.17 6.28
CA HIS A 82 9.84 -0.43 7.35
C HIS A 82 9.80 1.06 7.00
N LEU A 83 8.58 1.58 6.81
CA LEU A 83 8.36 2.92 6.25
C LEU A 83 8.84 4.04 7.20
N VAL A 84 8.86 3.81 8.51
CA VAL A 84 9.46 4.74 9.48
C VAL A 84 10.95 4.46 9.63
N PHE A 85 11.79 5.37 9.13
CA PHE A 85 13.24 5.37 9.37
C PHE A 85 13.78 6.82 9.31
N ALA A 86 14.90 7.10 9.97
CA ALA A 86 15.46 8.46 10.06
C ALA A 86 16.26 8.92 8.84
N SER A 87 17.06 8.04 8.23
CA SER A 87 17.82 8.39 7.04
C SER A 87 17.98 7.21 6.10
N THR A 88 18.27 7.53 4.84
CA THR A 88 18.75 6.60 3.83
C THR A 88 20.16 6.10 4.16
N ARG A 89 20.62 5.09 3.40
CA ARG A 89 21.91 4.38 3.58
C ARG A 89 22.72 4.32 2.28
N GLU A 90 22.56 5.34 1.46
CA GLU A 90 23.24 5.52 0.17
C GLU A 90 24.77 5.51 0.33
N GLU A 91 25.31 6.03 1.42
CA GLU A 91 26.74 6.01 1.71
C GLU A 91 27.26 4.56 1.83
N GLU A 92 26.51 3.69 2.51
CA GLU A 92 26.85 2.27 2.64
C GLU A 92 26.69 1.52 1.31
N PHE A 93 25.77 1.97 0.46
CA PHE A 93 25.65 1.43 -0.89
C PHE A 93 26.88 1.75 -1.74
N ILE A 94 27.45 2.96 -1.62
CA ILE A 94 28.69 3.33 -2.28
C ILE A 94 29.87 2.46 -1.79
N ASP A 95 29.97 2.23 -0.48
CA ASP A 95 31.02 1.38 0.10
C ASP A 95 30.94 -0.07 -0.40
N LYS A 96 29.72 -0.62 -0.55
CA LYS A 96 29.52 -1.94 -1.17
C LYS A 96 30.02 -1.98 -2.61
N ILE A 97 29.73 -0.97 -3.42
CA ILE A 97 30.20 -0.89 -4.81
C ILE A 97 31.74 -0.85 -4.87
N ARG A 98 32.38 -0.23 -3.88
CA ARG A 98 33.85 -0.18 -3.75
C ARG A 98 34.46 -1.49 -3.25
N GLY A 99 33.67 -2.53 -3.03
CA GLY A 99 34.13 -3.87 -2.68
C GLY A 99 34.22 -4.13 -1.17
N MET A 100 33.71 -3.25 -0.32
CA MET A 100 33.68 -3.51 1.12
C MET A 100 32.66 -4.61 1.46
N SER A 101 33.08 -5.53 2.31
CA SER A 101 32.21 -6.53 2.90
C SER A 101 31.23 -5.91 3.90
N TYR A 102 30.14 -6.62 4.17
CA TYR A 102 29.16 -6.20 5.18
C TYR A 102 29.80 -6.03 6.57
N ALA A 103 30.74 -6.90 6.94
CA ALA A 103 31.45 -6.81 8.21
C ALA A 103 32.32 -5.56 8.31
N GLU A 104 32.99 -5.16 7.23
CA GLU A 104 33.81 -3.94 7.19
C GLU A 104 32.94 -2.67 7.26
N ILE A 105 31.79 -2.67 6.59
CA ILE A 105 30.82 -1.57 6.68
C ILE A 105 30.26 -1.45 8.10
N ALA A 106 29.89 -2.58 8.72
CA ALA A 106 29.44 -2.60 10.11
C ALA A 106 30.54 -2.12 11.08
N ALA A 107 31.80 -2.52 10.86
CA ALA A 107 32.95 -2.09 11.67
C ALA A 107 33.22 -0.57 11.57
N LYS A 108 32.82 0.08 10.47
CA LYS A 108 32.84 1.55 10.30
C LYS A 108 31.64 2.26 10.94
N GLY A 109 30.78 1.54 11.65
CA GLY A 109 29.56 2.10 12.23
C GLY A 109 28.39 2.18 11.26
N GLY A 110 28.45 1.46 10.13
CA GLY A 110 27.31 1.21 9.23
C GLY A 110 26.39 0.13 9.77
N GLY A 111 25.65 -0.57 8.91
CA GLY A 111 24.77 -1.65 9.36
C GLY A 111 23.47 -1.15 9.99
N ILE A 112 22.70 -2.07 10.59
CA ILE A 112 21.44 -1.75 11.27
C ILE A 112 21.65 -0.86 12.50
N LEU A 113 22.81 -0.96 13.15
CA LEU A 113 23.17 -0.14 14.30
C LEU A 113 23.28 1.34 13.93
N ASN A 114 23.77 1.67 12.73
CA ASN A 114 23.78 3.03 12.20
C ASN A 114 22.36 3.59 12.09
N SER A 115 21.47 2.82 11.46
CA SER A 115 20.06 3.18 11.32
C SER A 115 19.41 3.40 12.68
N ALA A 116 19.76 2.56 13.67
CA ALA A 116 19.23 2.71 15.01
C ALA A 116 19.76 3.94 15.75
N ASN A 117 21.04 4.25 15.63
CA ASN A 117 21.59 5.47 16.21
C ASN A 117 20.93 6.72 15.62
N LYS A 118 20.79 6.78 14.30
CA LYS A 118 20.12 7.89 13.61
C LYS A 118 18.64 7.97 13.98
N LEU A 119 17.95 6.84 14.07
CA LEU A 119 16.56 6.80 14.50
C LEU A 119 16.41 7.31 15.93
N ASN A 120 17.24 6.86 16.87
CA ASN A 120 17.18 7.31 18.26
C ASN A 120 17.48 8.81 18.41
N ALA A 121 18.36 9.37 17.57
CA ALA A 121 18.68 10.80 17.57
C ALA A 121 17.59 11.70 16.95
N ALA A 122 16.80 11.20 16.00
CA ALA A 122 15.73 11.96 15.36
C ALA A 122 14.54 12.20 16.29
N SER A 123 13.89 13.36 16.17
CA SER A 123 12.63 13.66 16.84
C SER A 123 11.44 12.90 16.24
N GLU A 124 10.35 12.76 17.00
CA GLU A 124 9.09 12.18 16.49
C GLU A 124 8.56 12.95 15.27
N ASP A 125 8.62 14.29 15.31
CA ASP A 125 8.15 15.14 14.20
C ASP A 125 8.97 14.96 12.91
N GLU A 126 10.30 14.82 13.01
CA GLU A 126 11.16 14.55 11.84
C GLU A 126 10.85 13.17 11.22
N LEU A 127 10.63 12.17 12.07
CA LEU A 127 10.24 10.83 11.64
C LEU A 127 8.86 10.84 10.98
N PHE A 128 7.88 11.52 11.59
CA PHE A 128 6.53 11.66 11.05
C PHE A 128 6.50 12.33 9.69
N ASN A 129 7.11 13.52 9.56
CA ASN A 129 7.07 14.28 8.32
C ASN A 129 7.73 13.50 7.16
N SER A 130 8.85 12.83 7.43
CA SER A 130 9.53 12.03 6.41
C SER A 130 8.78 10.74 6.08
N ALA A 131 8.17 10.06 7.07
CA ALA A 131 7.32 8.89 6.85
C ALA A 131 6.06 9.25 6.06
N TRP A 132 5.42 10.38 6.37
CA TRP A 132 4.23 10.86 5.67
C TRP A 132 4.50 11.09 4.18
N ALA A 133 5.60 11.73 3.83
CA ALA A 133 5.98 11.93 2.43
C ALA A 133 6.09 10.60 1.66
N ARG A 134 6.71 9.58 2.28
CA ARG A 134 6.82 8.22 1.71
C ARG A 134 5.46 7.53 1.60
N LEU A 135 4.58 7.72 2.59
CA LEU A 135 3.23 7.19 2.57
C LEU A 135 2.39 7.78 1.42
N GLU A 136 2.50 9.10 1.19
CA GLU A 136 1.85 9.76 0.06
C GLU A 136 2.37 9.27 -1.29
N GLU A 137 3.67 9.00 -1.40
CA GLU A 137 4.27 8.41 -2.59
C GLU A 137 3.69 7.03 -2.92
N ILE A 138 3.66 6.09 -1.94
CA ILE A 138 3.14 4.74 -2.20
C ILE A 138 1.62 4.74 -2.43
N SER A 139 0.89 5.70 -1.86
CA SER A 139 -0.54 5.90 -2.09
C SER A 139 -0.81 6.29 -3.55
N LYS A 140 -0.01 7.21 -4.11
CA LYS A 140 -0.10 7.60 -5.54
C LYS A 140 0.22 6.46 -6.50
N LEU A 141 0.94 5.43 -6.03
CA LEU A 141 1.21 4.20 -6.79
C LEU A 141 0.12 3.12 -6.65
N GLY A 142 -0.97 3.42 -5.93
CA GLY A 142 -2.14 2.56 -5.79
C GLY A 142 -2.19 1.76 -4.49
N THR A 143 -1.30 2.00 -3.52
CA THR A 143 -1.34 1.33 -2.21
C THR A 143 -2.47 1.90 -1.37
N GLY A 144 -3.47 1.08 -1.06
CA GLY A 144 -4.62 1.45 -0.22
C GLY A 144 -4.53 0.93 1.21
N ALA A 145 -3.69 -0.08 1.45
CA ALA A 145 -3.40 -0.61 2.77
C ALA A 145 -1.90 -0.90 2.90
N VAL A 146 -1.30 -0.53 4.03
CA VAL A 146 0.11 -0.73 4.30
C VAL A 146 0.32 -1.16 5.75
N GLU A 147 1.19 -2.14 5.95
CA GLU A 147 1.72 -2.51 7.25
C GLU A 147 3.08 -1.82 7.46
N ILE A 148 3.29 -1.28 8.66
CA ILE A 148 4.49 -0.52 9.01
C ILE A 148 5.13 -1.15 10.25
N LYS A 149 6.36 -1.64 10.11
CA LYS A 149 7.13 -2.26 11.19
C LYS A 149 8.00 -1.24 11.92
N SER A 150 8.19 -1.52 13.20
CA SER A 150 9.30 -0.94 13.97
C SER A 150 10.61 -1.71 13.67
N GLY A 151 11.55 -1.79 14.62
CA GLY A 151 12.77 -2.57 14.51
C GLY A 151 14.04 -1.77 14.16
N TYR A 152 13.91 -0.45 13.99
CA TYR A 152 15.05 0.45 13.90
C TYR A 152 15.35 1.16 15.21
N GLY A 153 14.57 0.97 16.28
CA GLY A 153 14.88 1.56 17.59
C GLY A 153 15.97 0.79 18.31
N LEU A 154 15.89 -0.55 18.27
CA LEU A 154 16.76 -1.50 18.97
C LEU A 154 16.92 -1.24 20.47
N THR A 155 16.02 -0.43 21.03
CA THR A 155 15.87 -0.09 22.44
C THR A 155 14.37 0.07 22.70
N VAL A 156 13.92 -0.15 23.94
CA VAL A 156 12.49 0.00 24.28
C VAL A 156 11.98 1.41 23.94
N GLU A 157 12.76 2.44 24.28
CA GLU A 157 12.40 3.83 23.99
C GLU A 157 12.35 4.12 22.49
N GLY A 158 13.33 3.64 21.73
CA GLY A 158 13.37 3.80 20.28
C GLY A 158 12.21 3.10 19.57
N GLU A 159 11.87 1.88 19.99
CA GLU A 159 10.74 1.13 19.43
C GLU A 159 9.40 1.80 19.76
N LEU A 160 9.20 2.24 21.01
CA LEU A 160 8.00 2.99 21.40
C LEU A 160 7.87 4.32 20.66
N LYS A 161 9.00 5.00 20.41
CA LYS A 161 9.03 6.22 19.60
C LYS A 161 8.52 5.96 18.18
N MET A 162 8.97 4.88 17.53
CA MET A 162 8.49 4.51 16.19
C MET A 162 7.00 4.22 16.15
N LEU A 163 6.41 3.69 17.23
CA LEU A 163 4.97 3.37 17.29
C LEU A 163 4.08 4.59 17.53
N ARG A 164 4.65 5.74 17.92
CA ARG A 164 3.92 7.00 18.13
C ARG A 164 3.90 7.89 16.89
N VAL A 165 4.87 7.67 16.00
CA VAL A 165 4.98 8.27 14.67
C VAL A 165 3.91 7.67 13.76
#